data_AF-A0A9E0BQW2-F1
#
_entry.id   AF-A0A9E0BQW2-F1
#
_cell.length_a   1.000
_cell.length_b   1.000
_cell.length_c   1.000
_cell.angle_alpha   90.00
_cell.angle_beta   90.00
_cell.angle_gamma   90.00
#
_symmetry.space_group_name_H-M   'P 1'
#
loop_
_entity.id
_entity.type
_entity.pdbx_description
1 polymer ?
#
loop_
_entity_poly.entity_id
_entity_poly.type
_entity_poly.pdbx_seq_one_letter_code
_entity_poly.pdbx_strand_id
1 'polypeptide(L)'
;NTMLVDGKWVPTFPKARYLIGRQEHAHWSAEDDAEQQTILADSVAPIFEAGLADLVEMDHRLSAQVRLIPTPGHTPGHVSVMIESEGQRGLITGDATHHPCQLAHPDWSPPFDSDPKASALMRRSMFEDAADQPILVIGTHFAAPTAGHVVRDGDAYRFEGAAAQL
;
A
#
# COMPACT_ATOMS: atom_id res chain seq x y z
N ASN A 1 12.96 -0.71 7.04
CA ASN A 1 13.69 0.34 6.28
C ASN A 1 15.12 0.53 6.75
N THR A 2 15.35 0.43 8.05
CA THR A 2 16.64 0.59 8.71
C THR A 2 17.01 -0.67 9.51
N MET A 3 18.25 -0.75 9.97
CA MET A 3 18.73 -1.77 10.90
C MET A 3 19.64 -1.14 11.95
N LEU A 4 19.65 -1.70 13.16
CA LEU A 4 20.49 -1.22 14.25
C LEU A 4 21.90 -1.83 14.11
N VAL A 5 22.90 -0.98 13.91
CA VAL A 5 24.32 -1.35 13.80
C VAL A 5 25.11 -0.49 14.78
N ASP A 6 25.82 -1.13 15.71
CA ASP A 6 26.65 -0.45 16.72
C ASP A 6 25.93 0.69 17.47
N GLY A 7 24.64 0.47 17.80
CA GLY A 7 23.82 1.44 18.52
C GLY A 7 23.28 2.60 17.67
N LYS A 8 23.48 2.57 16.34
CA LYS A 8 22.94 3.55 15.40
C LYS A 8 22.04 2.88 14.36
N TRP A 9 20.87 3.48 14.12
CA TRP A 9 20.01 3.08 13.02
C TRP A 9 20.59 3.54 11.68
N VAL A 10 20.72 2.61 10.73
CA VAL A 10 21.25 2.88 9.37
C VAL A 10 20.33 2.28 8.30
N PRO A 11 20.28 2.84 7.07
CA PRO A 11 19.48 2.27 5.99
C PRO A 11 19.85 0.81 5.68
N THR A 12 18.85 -0.08 5.61
CA THR A 12 19.06 -1.48 5.24
C THR A 12 19.51 -1.64 3.78
N PHE A 13 19.03 -0.76 2.89
CA PHE A 13 19.31 -0.80 1.45
C PHE A 13 20.07 0.47 1.03
N PRO A 14 21.39 0.56 1.31
CA PRO A 14 22.16 1.80 1.13
C PRO A 14 22.36 2.22 -0.34
N LYS A 15 21.99 1.37 -1.29
CA LYS A 15 22.04 1.66 -2.73
C LYS A 15 20.66 2.00 -3.33
N ALA A 16 19.60 1.94 -2.53
CA ALA A 16 18.24 2.23 -2.99
C ALA A 16 17.86 3.70 -2.74
N ARG A 17 16.99 4.23 -3.59
CA ARG A 17 16.19 5.42 -3.27
C ARG A 17 14.92 4.98 -2.56
N TYR A 18 14.53 5.71 -1.53
CA TYR A 18 13.30 5.48 -0.78
C TYR A 18 12.27 6.52 -1.20
N LEU A 19 11.27 6.12 -1.99
CA LEU A 19 10.19 7.02 -2.38
C LEU A 19 9.12 7.02 -1.29
N ILE A 20 8.81 8.19 -0.75
CA ILE A 20 7.85 8.35 0.34
C ILE A 20 6.80 9.37 -0.09
N GLY A 21 5.52 9.01 0.06
CA GLY A 21 4.42 9.92 -0.22
C GLY A 21 4.53 11.18 0.64
N ARG A 22 4.55 12.37 0.01
CA ARG A 22 4.68 13.65 0.71
C ARG A 22 3.58 13.85 1.73
N GLN A 23 2.35 13.54 1.36
CA GLN A 23 1.19 13.63 2.26
C GLN A 23 1.29 12.66 3.43
N GLU A 24 1.78 11.44 3.19
CA GLU A 24 1.97 10.43 4.22
C GLU A 24 3.02 10.87 5.24
N HIS A 25 4.18 11.29 4.74
CA HIS A 25 5.25 11.80 5.59
C HIS A 25 4.81 13.02 6.39
N ALA A 26 4.11 13.97 5.76
CA ALA A 26 3.63 15.17 6.43
C ALA A 26 2.61 14.85 7.54
N HIS A 27 1.72 13.89 7.31
CA HIS A 27 0.76 13.45 8.32
C HIS A 27 1.47 12.86 9.54
N TRP A 28 2.29 11.83 9.34
CA TRP A 28 2.95 11.15 10.46
C TRP A 28 3.98 12.02 11.17
N SER A 29 4.67 12.91 10.46
CA SER A 29 5.63 13.85 11.08
C SER A 29 4.96 14.90 11.97
N ALA A 30 3.65 15.11 11.81
CA ALA A 30 2.88 16.07 12.61
C ALA A 30 2.22 15.43 13.85
N GLU A 31 2.19 14.10 13.94
CA GLU A 31 1.65 13.38 15.10
C GLU A 31 2.59 13.51 16.30
N ASP A 32 2.06 13.84 17.48
CA ASP A 32 2.84 14.01 18.73
C ASP A 32 2.80 12.74 19.63
N ASP A 33 2.37 11.61 19.06
CA ASP A 33 2.35 10.34 19.77
C ASP A 33 3.78 9.79 19.93
N ALA A 34 4.13 9.36 21.16
CA ALA A 34 5.48 8.93 21.50
C ALA A 34 5.92 7.65 20.76
N GLU A 35 4.99 6.73 20.48
CA GLU A 35 5.27 5.54 19.70
C GLU A 35 5.56 5.92 18.25
N GLN A 36 4.75 6.82 17.67
CA GLN A 36 4.98 7.32 16.31
C GLN A 36 6.30 8.06 16.17
N GLN A 37 6.66 8.91 17.14
CA GLN A 37 7.95 9.58 17.16
C GLN A 37 9.12 8.59 17.24
N THR A 38 8.96 7.49 17.97
CA THR A 38 9.97 6.42 18.05
C THR A 38 10.13 5.71 16.69
N ILE A 39 9.01 5.34 16.05
CA ILE A 39 9.00 4.69 14.73
C ILE A 39 9.63 5.60 13.67
N LEU A 40 9.31 6.89 13.67
CA LEU A 40 9.92 7.84 12.74
C LEU A 40 11.43 7.97 12.98
N ALA A 41 11.85 8.07 14.25
CA ALA A 41 13.26 8.22 14.61
C ALA A 41 14.11 7.00 14.22
N ASP A 42 13.60 5.78 14.37
CA ASP A 42 14.35 4.57 14.04
C ASP A 42 14.23 4.13 12.58
N SER A 43 13.05 4.26 11.96
CA SER A 43 12.72 3.62 10.68
C SER A 43 12.66 4.59 9.51
N VAL A 44 12.56 5.90 9.75
CA VAL A 44 12.38 6.92 8.70
C VAL A 44 13.47 8.00 8.73
N ALA A 45 13.80 8.59 9.88
CA ALA A 45 14.83 9.63 9.96
C ALA A 45 16.19 9.19 9.37
N PRO A 46 16.70 7.96 9.59
CA PRO A 46 18.03 7.57 9.08
C PRO A 46 18.12 7.50 7.56
N ILE A 47 17.01 7.26 6.85
CA ILE A 47 17.01 7.27 5.38
C ILE A 47 17.02 8.70 4.82
N PHE A 48 16.42 9.68 5.53
CA PHE A 48 16.53 11.10 5.20
C PHE A 48 17.93 11.64 5.51
N GLU A 49 18.49 11.31 6.67
CA GLU A 49 19.84 11.73 7.08
C GLU A 49 20.93 11.20 6.13
N ALA A 50 20.75 9.99 5.61
CA ALA A 50 21.62 9.42 4.59
C ALA A 50 21.43 10.04 3.19
N GLY A 51 20.47 10.95 3.03
CA GLY A 51 20.12 11.58 1.76
C GLY A 51 19.50 10.62 0.76
N LEU A 52 18.91 9.50 1.20
CA LEU A 52 18.37 8.42 0.36
C LEU A 52 16.85 8.53 0.10
N ALA A 53 16.15 9.40 0.81
CA ALA A 53 14.71 9.59 0.69
C ALA A 53 14.34 10.65 -0.35
N ASP A 54 13.30 10.36 -1.15
CA ASP A 54 12.64 11.30 -2.07
C ASP A 54 11.16 11.42 -1.68
N LEU A 55 10.71 12.64 -1.42
CA LEU A 55 9.29 12.92 -1.22
C LEU A 55 8.60 13.06 -2.57
N VAL A 56 7.59 12.22 -2.81
CA VAL A 56 6.85 12.14 -4.08
C VAL A 56 5.36 12.38 -3.87
N GLU A 57 4.66 12.81 -4.92
CA GLU A 57 3.20 12.94 -4.90
C GLU A 57 2.51 11.56 -4.98
N MET A 58 1.23 11.49 -4.56
CA MET A 58 0.52 10.21 -4.42
C MET A 58 0.24 9.49 -5.76
N ASP A 59 0.35 10.20 -6.89
CA ASP A 59 0.18 9.68 -8.25
C ASP A 59 1.54 9.56 -9.00
N HIS A 60 2.65 9.62 -8.26
CA HIS A 60 3.98 9.62 -8.84
C HIS A 60 4.23 8.40 -9.74
N ARG A 61 4.81 8.67 -10.91
CA ARG A 61 5.21 7.66 -11.88
C ARG A 61 6.71 7.39 -11.77
N LEU A 62 7.06 6.19 -11.33
CA LEU A 62 8.44 5.76 -11.13
C LEU A 62 9.10 5.40 -12.48
N SER A 63 8.35 4.79 -13.37
CA SER A 63 8.79 4.41 -14.72
C SER A 63 7.61 4.35 -15.70
N ALA A 64 7.88 3.95 -16.95
CA ALA A 64 6.79 3.67 -17.89
C ALA A 64 5.85 2.57 -17.37
N GLN A 65 6.37 1.62 -16.61
CA GLN A 65 5.65 0.45 -16.13
C GLN A 65 5.11 0.58 -14.70
N VAL A 66 5.74 1.39 -13.83
CA VAL A 66 5.40 1.44 -12.40
C VAL A 66 4.96 2.83 -11.99
N ARG A 67 3.81 2.92 -11.31
CA ARG A 67 3.26 4.16 -10.76
C ARG A 67 2.50 3.93 -9.46
N LEU A 68 2.41 4.98 -8.67
CA LEU A 68 1.55 5.04 -7.49
C LEU A 68 0.11 5.36 -7.90
N ILE A 69 -0.84 4.80 -7.16
CA ILE A 69 -2.27 5.08 -7.24
C ILE A 69 -2.71 5.63 -5.89
N PRO A 70 -3.27 6.84 -5.82
CA PRO A 70 -3.87 7.33 -4.59
C PRO A 70 -4.97 6.38 -4.11
N THR A 71 -4.82 5.82 -2.91
CA THR A 71 -5.82 4.97 -2.27
C THR A 71 -6.01 5.39 -0.81
N PRO A 72 -6.34 6.67 -0.54
CA PRO A 72 -6.45 7.19 0.82
C PRO A 72 -7.60 6.55 1.60
N GLY A 73 -7.49 6.58 2.93
CA GLY A 73 -8.53 6.12 3.86
C GLY A 73 -7.93 5.31 5.00
N HIS A 74 -7.10 4.31 4.67
CA HIS A 74 -6.30 3.60 5.67
C HIS A 74 -5.36 4.58 6.38
N THR A 75 -4.62 5.36 5.60
CA THR A 75 -3.95 6.59 6.04
C THR A 75 -4.24 7.71 5.04
N PRO A 76 -4.06 9.00 5.40
CA PRO A 76 -4.35 10.12 4.51
C PRO A 76 -3.53 10.13 3.22
N GLY A 77 -2.28 9.65 3.26
CA GLY A 77 -1.37 9.58 2.12
C GLY A 77 -1.18 8.18 1.55
N HIS A 78 -2.04 7.21 1.91
CA HIS A 78 -1.94 5.83 1.45
C HIS A 78 -2.00 5.72 -0.08
N VAL A 79 -1.11 4.90 -0.64
CA VAL A 79 -1.01 4.62 -2.08
C VAL A 79 -0.89 3.13 -2.34
N SER A 80 -1.50 2.68 -3.43
CA SER A 80 -1.27 1.37 -4.04
C SER A 80 -0.24 1.49 -5.17
N VAL A 81 0.35 0.38 -5.60
CA VAL A 81 1.31 0.36 -6.71
C VAL A 81 0.71 -0.38 -7.90
N MET A 82 0.62 0.31 -9.04
CA MET A 82 0.20 -0.27 -10.31
C MET A 82 1.44 -0.57 -11.16
N ILE A 83 1.50 -1.81 -11.67
CA ILE A 83 2.55 -2.32 -12.54
C ILE A 83 1.91 -2.73 -13.86
N GLU A 84 2.38 -2.19 -14.98
CA GLU A 84 1.83 -2.42 -16.30
C GLU A 84 2.98 -2.74 -17.27
N SER A 85 2.98 -3.95 -17.84
CA SER A 85 4.04 -4.40 -18.75
C SER A 85 3.46 -5.36 -19.79
N GLU A 86 3.76 -5.14 -21.06
CA GLU A 86 3.36 -6.04 -22.17
C GLU A 86 1.85 -6.38 -22.17
N GLY A 87 1.02 -5.39 -21.81
CA GLY A 87 -0.45 -5.56 -21.74
C GLY A 87 -0.95 -6.29 -20.49
N GLN A 88 -0.06 -6.74 -19.60
CA GLN A 88 -0.40 -7.29 -18.29
C GLN A 88 -0.42 -6.20 -17.23
N ARG A 89 -1.29 -6.36 -16.22
CA ARG A 89 -1.46 -5.39 -15.13
C ARG A 89 -1.43 -6.10 -13.78
N GLY A 90 -0.70 -5.53 -12.82
CA GLY A 90 -0.64 -5.98 -11.44
C GLY A 90 -0.87 -4.80 -10.49
N LEU A 91 -1.69 -5.01 -9.46
CA LEU A 91 -1.99 -4.03 -8.43
C LEU A 91 -1.54 -4.58 -7.08
N ILE A 92 -0.53 -3.95 -6.48
CA ILE A 92 -0.17 -4.19 -5.07
C ILE A 92 -1.00 -3.22 -4.24
N THR A 93 -1.86 -3.75 -3.38
CA THR A 93 -2.91 -2.96 -2.71
C THR A 93 -2.40 -2.07 -1.59
N GLY A 94 -1.17 -2.28 -1.12
CA GLY A 94 -0.78 -1.80 0.21
C GLY A 94 -1.81 -2.28 1.23
N ASP A 95 -2.26 -1.37 2.09
CA ASP A 95 -3.22 -1.60 3.15
C ASP A 95 -4.61 -1.04 2.79
N ALA A 96 -4.86 -0.79 1.49
CA ALA A 96 -6.20 -0.46 1.02
C ALA A 96 -7.18 -1.60 1.38
N THR A 97 -6.72 -2.86 1.39
CA THR A 97 -7.48 -4.02 1.88
C THR A 97 -6.56 -5.01 2.57
N HIS A 98 -7.07 -5.66 3.62
CA HIS A 98 -6.32 -6.52 4.53
C HIS A 98 -6.69 -8.00 4.42
N HIS A 99 -7.93 -8.30 4.03
CA HIS A 99 -8.41 -9.68 3.98
C HIS A 99 -9.46 -9.86 2.87
N PRO A 100 -9.51 -11.03 2.20
CA PRO A 100 -10.50 -11.31 1.15
C PRO A 100 -11.97 -11.14 1.56
N CYS A 101 -12.28 -11.22 2.85
CA CYS A 101 -13.64 -10.96 3.35
C CYS A 101 -14.10 -9.52 3.07
N GLN A 102 -13.18 -8.57 2.93
CA GLN A 102 -13.51 -7.20 2.58
C GLN A 102 -13.98 -7.07 1.13
N LEU A 103 -13.74 -8.04 0.25
CA LEU A 103 -14.34 -8.05 -1.09
C LEU A 103 -15.86 -8.32 -1.02
N ALA A 104 -16.25 -9.25 -0.14
CA ALA A 104 -17.66 -9.53 0.14
C ALA A 104 -18.31 -8.41 1.00
N HIS A 105 -17.51 -7.79 1.88
CA HIS A 105 -17.95 -6.71 2.78
C HIS A 105 -17.00 -5.50 2.72
N PRO A 106 -17.04 -4.67 1.66
CA PRO A 106 -16.13 -3.54 1.51
C PRO A 106 -16.26 -2.48 2.62
N ASP A 107 -17.39 -2.47 3.32
CA ASP A 107 -17.70 -1.61 4.47
C ASP A 107 -17.03 -2.04 5.78
N TRP A 108 -16.46 -3.25 5.86
CA TRP A 108 -15.73 -3.70 7.05
C TRP A 108 -14.36 -3.03 7.13
N SER A 109 -14.33 -1.86 7.75
CA SER A 109 -13.09 -1.11 8.00
C SER A 109 -12.45 -1.54 9.33
N PRO A 110 -11.16 -1.92 9.34
CA PRO A 110 -10.45 -2.19 10.58
C PRO A 110 -10.34 -0.93 11.45
N PRO A 111 -10.12 -1.09 12.78
CA PRO A 111 -10.07 0.04 13.71
C PRO A 111 -8.87 0.97 13.51
N PHE A 112 -7.88 0.54 12.72
CA PHE A 112 -6.67 1.29 12.42
C PHE A 112 -6.73 2.06 11.09
N ASP A 113 -7.86 2.07 10.39
CA ASP A 113 -8.08 3.01 9.29
C ASP A 113 -8.28 4.43 9.86
N SER A 114 -7.49 5.41 9.40
CA SER A 114 -7.61 6.81 9.83
C SER A 114 -8.98 7.42 9.50
N ASP A 115 -9.55 7.06 8.34
CA ASP A 115 -10.93 7.37 7.97
C ASP A 115 -11.64 6.09 7.49
N PRO A 116 -12.35 5.40 8.39
CA PRO A 116 -13.06 4.16 8.07
C PRO A 116 -14.08 4.31 6.95
N LYS A 117 -14.71 5.48 6.79
CA LYS A 117 -15.72 5.72 5.75
C LYS A 117 -15.05 5.94 4.40
N ALA A 118 -14.03 6.79 4.35
CA ALA A 118 -13.26 7.00 3.12
C ALA A 118 -12.57 5.70 2.67
N SER A 119 -12.00 4.94 3.60
CA SER A 119 -11.39 3.64 3.33
C SER A 119 -12.36 2.64 2.71
N ALA A 120 -13.58 2.53 3.25
CA ALA A 120 -14.62 1.67 2.70
C ALA A 120 -15.04 2.07 1.27
N LEU A 121 -15.21 3.38 1.02
CA LEU A 121 -15.53 3.89 -0.31
C LEU A 121 -14.39 3.64 -1.30
N MET A 122 -13.15 3.87 -0.87
CA MET A 122 -11.96 3.63 -1.68
C MET A 122 -11.81 2.15 -2.04
N ARG A 123 -11.95 1.24 -1.06
CA ARG A 123 -11.95 -0.21 -1.31
C ARG A 123 -13.00 -0.61 -2.33
N ARG A 124 -14.23 -0.12 -2.17
CA ARG A 124 -15.33 -0.43 -3.10
C ARG A 124 -14.99 0.02 -4.52
N SER A 125 -14.49 1.24 -4.69
CA SER A 125 -14.06 1.76 -6.01
C SER A 125 -12.92 0.92 -6.59
N MET A 126 -11.92 0.59 -5.79
CA MET A 126 -10.79 -0.25 -6.22
C MET A 126 -11.24 -1.65 -6.66
N PHE A 127 -12.18 -2.26 -5.94
CA PHE A 127 -12.74 -3.56 -6.34
C PHE A 127 -13.60 -3.45 -7.60
N GLU A 128 -14.39 -2.38 -7.74
CA GLU A 128 -15.17 -2.13 -8.95
C GLU A 128 -14.30 -1.99 -10.20
N ASP A 129 -13.18 -1.26 -10.08
CA ASP A 129 -12.21 -1.06 -11.16
C ASP A 129 -11.44 -2.34 -11.51
N ALA A 130 -11.22 -3.23 -10.52
CA ALA A 130 -10.50 -4.48 -10.71
C ALA A 130 -11.40 -5.66 -11.13
N ALA A 131 -12.70 -5.59 -10.84
CA ALA A 131 -13.62 -6.70 -11.03
C ALA A 131 -13.72 -7.12 -12.49
N ASP A 132 -13.53 -8.42 -12.73
CA ASP A 132 -13.60 -9.08 -14.04
C ASP A 132 -12.58 -8.52 -15.07
N GLN A 133 -11.59 -7.75 -14.60
CA GLN A 133 -10.47 -7.28 -15.40
C GLN A 133 -9.27 -8.23 -15.27
N PRO A 134 -8.40 -8.33 -16.29
CA PRO A 134 -7.15 -9.08 -16.20
C PRO A 134 -6.09 -8.30 -15.40
N ILE A 135 -6.41 -7.99 -14.14
CA ILE A 135 -5.52 -7.32 -13.19
C ILE A 135 -5.21 -8.30 -12.06
N LEU A 136 -3.94 -8.67 -11.94
CA LEU A 136 -3.48 -9.46 -10.81
C LEU A 136 -3.44 -8.58 -9.56
N VAL A 137 -4.37 -8.79 -8.64
CA VAL A 137 -4.41 -8.10 -7.35
C VAL A 137 -3.56 -8.87 -6.35
N ILE A 138 -2.61 -8.19 -5.74
CA ILE A 138 -1.66 -8.71 -4.76
C ILE A 138 -1.96 -8.04 -3.42
N GLY A 139 -2.60 -8.77 -2.52
CA GLY A 139 -2.97 -8.29 -1.20
C GLY A 139 -1.81 -8.40 -0.22
N THR A 140 -1.36 -7.28 0.33
CA THR A 140 -0.17 -7.21 1.21
C THR A 140 -0.33 -8.11 2.45
N HIS A 141 -1.53 -8.18 3.02
CA HIS A 141 -1.84 -8.94 4.23
C HIS A 141 -2.68 -10.21 3.98
N PHE A 142 -2.92 -10.56 2.72
CA PHE A 142 -3.73 -11.74 2.41
C PHE A 142 -2.98 -13.01 2.83
N ALA A 143 -3.69 -13.98 3.41
CA ALA A 143 -3.15 -15.33 3.53
C ALA A 143 -3.06 -15.98 2.13
N ALA A 144 -2.23 -17.02 1.98
CA ALA A 144 -2.12 -17.73 0.72
C ALA A 144 -3.49 -18.27 0.26
N PRO A 145 -3.89 -18.07 -1.01
CA PRO A 145 -3.16 -17.35 -2.06
C PRO A 145 -3.13 -15.82 -1.85
N THR A 146 -1.95 -15.21 -1.89
CA THR A 146 -1.73 -13.77 -1.65
C THR A 146 -2.09 -12.91 -2.87
N ALA A 147 -2.11 -13.53 -4.06
CA ALA A 147 -2.39 -12.88 -5.34
C ALA A 147 -3.51 -13.62 -6.08
N GLY A 148 -4.30 -12.88 -6.86
CA GLY A 148 -5.48 -13.39 -7.53
C GLY A 148 -6.23 -12.31 -8.30
N HIS A 149 -7.48 -12.60 -8.68
CA HIS A 149 -8.34 -11.68 -9.39
C HIS A 149 -9.57 -11.34 -8.57
N VAL A 150 -10.11 -10.14 -8.80
CA VAL A 150 -11.39 -9.72 -8.25
C VAL A 150 -12.46 -10.11 -9.26
N VAL A 151 -13.49 -10.81 -8.80
CA VAL A 151 -14.65 -11.18 -9.63
C VAL A 151 -15.94 -10.70 -8.99
N ARG A 152 -16.94 -10.34 -9.80
CA ARG A 152 -18.27 -9.98 -9.27
C ARG A 152 -18.95 -11.20 -8.66
N ASP A 153 -19.62 -10.97 -7.53
CA ASP A 153 -20.40 -11.99 -6.82
C ASP A 153 -21.68 -11.35 -6.25
N GLY A 154 -22.75 -11.37 -7.06
CA GLY A 154 -23.99 -10.65 -6.76
C GLY A 154 -23.77 -9.15 -6.69
N ASP A 155 -24.14 -8.54 -5.55
CA ASP A 155 -23.97 -7.10 -5.28
C ASP A 155 -22.59 -6.77 -4.63
N ALA A 156 -21.71 -7.78 -4.54
CA ALA A 156 -20.38 -7.67 -3.92
C ALA A 156 -19.30 -8.29 -4.84
N TYR A 157 -18.13 -8.58 -4.25
CA TYR A 157 -16.98 -9.14 -4.95
C TYR A 157 -16.42 -10.36 -4.23
N ARG A 158 -15.72 -11.22 -4.97
CA ARG A 158 -14.99 -12.38 -4.44
C ARG A 158 -13.55 -12.34 -4.93
N PHE A 159 -12.63 -12.83 -4.08
CA PHE A 159 -11.25 -13.05 -4.47
C PHE A 159 -11.10 -14.44 -5.08
N GLU A 160 -10.56 -14.49 -6.29
CA GLU A 160 -10.20 -15.72 -6.96
C GLU A 160 -8.68 -15.85 -6.99
N GLY A 161 -8.14 -16.61 -6.04
CA GLY A 161 -6.70 -16.80 -5.89
C GLY A 161 -6.06 -17.37 -7.15
N ALA A 162 -4.91 -16.81 -7.53
CA ALA A 162 -4.10 -17.35 -8.60
C ALA A 162 -3.62 -18.75 -8.24
N ALA A 163 -3.73 -19.69 -9.17
CA ALA A 163 -3.16 -21.02 -8.99
C ALA A 163 -1.64 -20.90 -8.79
N ALA A 164 -1.09 -21.68 -7.86
CA ALA A 164 0.35 -21.82 -7.74
C ALA A 164 0.88 -22.38 -9.07
N GLN A 165 1.71 -21.60 -9.76
CA GLN A 165 2.50 -22.13 -10.87
C GLN A 165 3.63 -22.96 -10.24
N LEU A 166 3.45 -24.29 -10.21
CA LEU A 166 4.48 -25.25 -9.84
C LEU A 166 5.43 -25.51 -11.01
#